data_AF-A0A6G3MJM6-F1
#
_entry.id   AF-A0A6G3MJM6-F1
#
_cell.length_a   1.000
_cell.length_b   1.000
_cell.length_c   1.000
_cell.angle_alpha   90.00
_cell.angle_beta   90.00
_cell.angle_gamma   90.00
#
_symmetry.space_group_name_H-M   'P 1'
#
loop_
_entity.id
_entity.type
_entity.pdbx_description
1 polymer ?
#
loop_
_entity_poly.entity_id
_entity_poly.type
_entity_poly.pdbx_seq_one_letter_code
_entity_poly.pdbx_strand_id
1 'polypeptide(L)'
;MVDSKDHFVWKLKNVPYPTETFIISVENNKIVISTTNKKYFKKFRIPDMDRFGYKIKKEDITYLHHGSVLTIMYAKPKEIVDSEQNTLNEVEQHAIAVAETNPMPELLTH
;
A
#
# COMPACT_ATOMS: atom_id res chain seq x y z
N MET A 1 -7.35 15.77 -5.00
CA MET A 1 -7.04 14.35 -4.75
C MET A 1 -6.87 14.22 -3.24
N VAL A 2 -7.89 13.70 -2.56
CA VAL A 2 -7.87 13.59 -1.10
C VAL A 2 -7.14 12.30 -0.75
N ASP A 3 -5.82 12.42 -0.71
CA ASP A 3 -4.90 11.36 -0.30
C ASP A 3 -4.94 11.29 1.23
N SER A 4 -5.71 10.36 1.78
CA SER A 4 -5.49 9.97 3.17
C SER A 4 -4.24 9.10 3.16
N LYS A 5 -3.10 9.67 3.58
CA LYS A 5 -1.72 9.10 3.60
C LYS A 5 -1.59 7.60 3.94
N ASP A 6 -2.60 7.02 4.56
CA ASP A 6 -2.63 5.71 5.18
C ASP A 6 -3.49 4.68 4.44
N HIS A 7 -4.30 5.07 3.43
CA HIS A 7 -5.27 4.16 2.80
C HIS A 7 -5.28 4.27 1.27
N PHE A 8 -5.30 3.13 0.58
CA PHE A 8 -5.57 3.09 -0.86
C PHE A 8 -7.07 3.10 -1.11
N VAL A 9 -7.56 4.05 -1.91
CA VAL A 9 -8.99 4.23 -2.14
C VAL A 9 -9.35 4.07 -3.61
N TRP A 10 -10.32 3.21 -3.91
CA TRP A 10 -10.91 3.06 -5.24
C TRP A 10 -12.40 3.38 -5.21
N LYS A 11 -12.87 4.20 -6.15
CA LYS A 11 -14.30 4.57 -6.28
C LYS A 11 -14.85 3.97 -7.56
N LEU A 12 -15.82 3.07 -7.43
CA LEU A 12 -16.56 2.49 -8.54
C LEU A 12 -17.90 3.23 -8.64
N LYS A 13 -18.13 3.90 -9.77
CA LYS A 13 -19.38 4.61 -10.06
C LYS A 13 -20.31 3.73 -10.91
N ASN A 14 -21.58 4.09 -10.96
CA ASN A 14 -22.61 3.38 -11.73
C ASN A 14 -22.81 1.94 -11.27
N VAL A 15 -22.81 1.73 -9.96
CA VAL A 15 -23.04 0.40 -9.35
C VAL A 15 -24.36 0.43 -8.58
N PRO A 16 -25.50 0.16 -9.26
CA PRO A 16 -26.84 0.26 -8.67
C PRO A 16 -27.22 -0.98 -7.83
N TYR A 17 -26.25 -1.78 -7.41
CA TYR A 17 -26.47 -2.97 -6.60
C TYR A 17 -26.23 -2.64 -5.13
N PRO A 18 -26.99 -3.24 -4.19
CA PRO A 18 -26.78 -3.01 -2.77
C PRO A 18 -25.46 -3.64 -2.28
N THR A 19 -24.91 -3.11 -1.19
CA THR A 19 -23.67 -3.57 -0.56
C THR A 19 -23.62 -5.08 -0.33
N GLU A 20 -24.75 -5.67 0.07
CA GLU A 20 -24.89 -7.10 0.38
C GLU A 20 -24.59 -8.02 -0.80
N THR A 21 -24.75 -7.52 -2.03
CA THR A 21 -24.52 -8.34 -3.23
C THR A 21 -23.05 -8.35 -3.62
N PHE A 22 -22.21 -7.48 -3.05
CA PHE A 22 -20.78 -7.44 -3.35
C PHE A 22 -20.04 -8.46 -2.52
N ILE A 23 -19.19 -9.21 -3.22
CA ILE A 23 -18.30 -10.20 -2.65
C ILE A 23 -16.89 -9.70 -2.92
N ILE A 24 -16.18 -9.37 -1.84
CA ILE A 24 -14.79 -8.93 -1.92
C ILE A 24 -13.90 -10.07 -1.40
N SER A 25 -12.94 -10.43 -2.24
CA SER A 25 -11.99 -11.52 -2.00
C SER A 25 -10.60 -11.11 -2.47
N VAL A 26 -9.56 -11.72 -1.90
CA VAL A 26 -8.18 -11.52 -2.36
C VAL A 26 -7.73 -12.79 -3.07
N GLU A 27 -7.25 -12.64 -4.30
CA GLU A 27 -6.77 -13.75 -5.13
C GLU A 27 -5.46 -13.33 -5.79
N ASN A 28 -4.38 -14.12 -5.61
CA ASN A 28 -3.07 -13.84 -6.22
C ASN A 28 -2.60 -12.40 -6.00
N ASN A 29 -2.67 -11.88 -4.77
CA ASN A 29 -2.29 -10.50 -4.44
C ASN A 29 -3.09 -9.42 -5.21
N LYS A 30 -4.33 -9.74 -5.60
CA LYS A 30 -5.25 -8.81 -6.25
C LYS A 30 -6.57 -8.80 -5.49
N ILE A 31 -7.13 -7.61 -5.33
CA ILE A 31 -8.46 -7.43 -4.78
C ILE A 31 -9.45 -7.76 -5.89
N VAL A 32 -10.25 -8.79 -5.67
CA VAL A 32 -11.31 -9.24 -6.56
C VAL A 32 -12.64 -8.81 -5.98
N ILE A 33 -13.39 -8.05 -6.77
CA ILE A 33 -14.74 -7.60 -6.45
C ILE A 33 -15.66 -8.30 -7.44
N SER A 34 -16.48 -9.21 -6.93
CA SER A 34 -17.55 -9.84 -7.69
C SER A 34 -18.89 -9.48 -7.06
N THR A 35 -19.98 -9.73 -7.78
CA THR A 35 -21.31 -9.71 -7.19
C THR A 35 -21.94 -11.10 -7.22
N THR A 36 -22.84 -11.40 -6.28
CA THR A 36 -23.54 -12.69 -6.18
C THR A 36 -24.32 -13.01 -7.46
N ASN A 37 -24.86 -11.99 -8.12
CA ASN A 37 -25.55 -12.09 -9.41
C ASN A 37 -24.59 -12.14 -10.62
N LYS A 38 -23.27 -12.17 -10.42
CA LYS A 38 -22.21 -12.20 -11.47
C LYS A 38 -22.28 -11.06 -12.50
N LYS A 39 -23.02 -9.99 -12.21
CA LYS A 39 -23.17 -8.84 -13.10
C LYS A 39 -21.98 -7.89 -13.04
N TYR A 40 -21.23 -7.93 -11.94
CA TYR A 40 -20.06 -7.12 -11.75
C TYR A 40 -18.86 -8.00 -11.40
N PHE A 41 -17.75 -7.78 -12.10
CA PHE A 41 -16.47 -8.42 -11.80
C PHE A 41 -15.35 -7.46 -12.10
N LYS A 42 -14.51 -7.19 -11.09
CA LYS A 42 -13.33 -6.36 -11.28
C LYS A 42 -12.19 -6.82 -10.39
N LYS A 43 -10.98 -6.81 -10.95
CA LYS A 43 -9.74 -7.08 -10.23
C LYS A 43 -8.91 -5.82 -10.16
N PHE A 44 -8.39 -5.52 -8.97
CA PHE A 44 -7.49 -4.41 -8.72
C PHE A 44 -6.18 -4.96 -8.17
N ARG A 45 -5.06 -4.49 -8.72
CA ARG A 45 -3.73 -4.74 -8.16
C ARG A 45 -3.27 -3.49 -7.44
N ILE A 46 -2.54 -3.67 -6.34
CA ILE A 46 -1.90 -2.57 -5.63
C ILE A 46 -0.42 -2.60 -6.04
N PRO A 47 0.04 -1.68 -6.92
CA PRO A 47 1.42 -1.71 -7.42
C PRO A 47 2.44 -1.53 -6.28
N ASP A 48 2.13 -0.76 -5.24
CA ASP A 48 2.98 -0.64 -4.06
C ASP A 48 3.17 -1.97 -3.34
N MET A 49 2.10 -2.70 -3.05
CA MET A 49 2.20 -4.03 -2.40
C MET A 49 3.02 -5.02 -3.23
N ASP A 50 2.85 -4.98 -4.55
CA ASP A 50 3.59 -5.83 -5.49
C ASP A 50 5.09 -5.48 -5.50
N ARG A 51 5.42 -4.18 -5.44
CA ARG A 51 6.80 -3.67 -5.44
C ARG A 51 7.58 -4.06 -4.19
N PHE A 52 6.90 -4.10 -3.04
CA PHE A 52 7.50 -4.48 -1.76
C PHE A 52 7.28 -5.96 -1.40
N GLY A 53 6.52 -6.71 -2.22
CA GLY A 53 6.25 -8.14 -2.00
C GLY A 53 5.30 -8.43 -0.84
N TYR A 54 4.54 -7.45 -0.35
CA TYR A 54 3.58 -7.66 0.74
C TYR A 54 2.33 -8.40 0.25
N LYS A 55 1.77 -9.26 1.10
CA LYS A 55 0.50 -9.95 0.83
C LYS A 55 -0.68 -9.06 1.19
N ILE A 56 -1.60 -8.86 0.26
CA ILE A 56 -2.89 -8.22 0.53
C ILE A 56 -3.70 -9.12 1.47
N LYS A 57 -4.14 -8.56 2.61
CA LYS A 57 -5.02 -9.24 3.55
C LYS A 57 -6.45 -8.77 3.35
N LYS A 58 -7.41 -9.69 3.33
CA LYS A 58 -8.84 -9.32 3.17
C LYS A 58 -9.36 -8.50 4.35
N GLU A 59 -8.79 -8.73 5.53
CA GLU A 59 -9.17 -8.12 6.80
C GLU A 59 -8.95 -6.60 6.81
N ASP A 60 -7.93 -6.12 6.10
CA ASP A 60 -7.62 -4.69 5.96
C ASP A 60 -8.42 -3.99 4.84
N ILE A 61 -9.26 -4.74 4.11
CA ILE A 61 -10.13 -4.18 3.06
C ILE A 61 -11.46 -3.76 3.67
N THR A 62 -11.71 -2.46 3.69
CA THR A 62 -12.99 -1.85 4.03
C THR A 62 -13.70 -1.39 2.77
N TYR A 63 -15.02 -1.44 2.76
CA TYR A 63 -15.82 -0.94 1.65
C TYR A 63 -17.09 -0.27 2.14
N LEU A 64 -17.51 0.76 1.41
CA LEU A 64 -18.68 1.56 1.70
C LEU A 64 -19.46 1.78 0.43
N HIS A 65 -20.74 1.43 0.45
CA HIS A 65 -21.66 1.76 -0.63
C HIS A 65 -22.49 2.97 -0.23
N HIS A 66 -22.58 3.93 -1.12
CA HIS A 66 -23.42 5.11 -0.93
C HIS A 66 -24.10 5.48 -2.26
N GLY A 67 -25.41 5.25 -2.33
CA GLY A 67 -26.20 5.47 -3.55
C GLY A 67 -25.81 4.50 -4.67
N SER A 68 -25.15 5.00 -5.71
CA SER A 68 -24.65 4.20 -6.85
C SER A 68 -23.12 4.16 -6.93
N VAL A 69 -22.45 4.47 -5.81
CA VAL A 69 -20.99 4.52 -5.71
C VAL A 69 -20.52 3.56 -4.64
N LEU A 70 -19.66 2.62 -5.04
CA LEU A 70 -18.94 1.74 -4.13
C LEU A 70 -17.54 2.30 -3.91
N THR A 71 -17.20 2.61 -2.68
CA THR A 71 -15.88 3.08 -2.26
C THR A 71 -15.17 1.94 -1.56
N ILE A 72 -14.05 1.49 -2.12
CA ILE A 72 -13.18 0.48 -1.53
C ILE A 72 -11.99 1.19 -0.92
N MET A 73 -11.66 0.87 0.32
CA MET A 73 -10.57 1.43 1.08
C MET A 73 -9.72 0.27 1.59
N TYR A 74 -8.44 0.27 1.29
CA TYR A 74 -7.49 -0.67 1.86
C TYR A 74 -6.61 0.08 2.84
N ALA A 75 -6.71 -0.26 4.13
CA ALA A 75 -5.81 0.26 5.14
C ALA A 75 -4.41 -0.27 4.86
N LYS A 76 -3.39 0.59 4.91
CA LYS A 76 -2.00 0.11 4.90
C LYS A 76 -1.79 -0.64 6.20
N PRO A 77 -1.51 -1.96 6.17
CA PRO A 77 -1.28 -2.70 7.40
C PRO A 77 -0.07 -2.10 8.11
N LYS A 78 -0.15 -1.93 9.44
CA LYS A 78 0.93 -1.37 10.25
C LYS A 78 2.27 -2.07 10.06
N GLU A 79 2.28 -3.35 9.67
CA GLU A 79 3.51 -4.09 9.32
C GLU A 79 4.31 -3.44 8.17
N ILE A 80 3.65 -2.73 7.24
CA ILE A 80 4.32 -1.97 6.17
C ILE A 80 4.89 -0.67 6.72
N VAL A 81 4.12 0.03 7.57
CA VAL A 81 4.57 1.25 8.25
C VAL A 81 5.78 0.96 9.14
N ASP A 82 5.76 -0.17 9.85
CA ASP A 82 6.84 -0.62 10.74
C ASP A 82 8.10 -1.04 9.96
N SER A 83 7.94 -1.74 8.82
CA SER A 83 9.06 -2.09 7.93
C SER A 83 9.65 -0.91 7.15
N GLU A 84 8.85 0.07 6.72
CA GLU A 84 9.36 1.30 6.10
C GLU A 84 10.21 2.09 7.10
N GLN A 85 9.79 2.15 8.37
CA GLN A 85 10.54 2.81 9.44
C GLN A 85 11.93 2.18 9.65
N ASN A 86 12.04 0.85 9.54
CA ASN A 86 13.32 0.15 9.67
C ASN A 86 14.26 0.37 8.47
N THR A 87 13.71 0.50 7.26
CA THR A 87 14.52 0.71 6.04
C THR A 87 15.14 2.11 6.01
N LEU A 88 14.42 3.15 6.45
CA LEU A 88 14.93 4.52 6.54
C LEU A 88 16.11 4.65 7.51
N ASN A 89 16.06 3.96 8.66
CA ASN A 89 17.14 3.96 9.64
C ASN A 89 18.45 3.37 9.10
N GLU A 90 18.38 2.43 8.16
CA GLU A 90 19.58 1.76 7.61
C GLU A 90 20.32 2.62 6.56
N VAL A 91 19.60 3.52 5.87
CA VAL A 91 20.19 4.46 4.90
C VAL A 91 20.92 5.61 5.61
N GLU A 92 20.38 6.09 6.75
CA GLU A 92 21.02 7.15 7.54
C GLU A 92 22.33 6.68 8.19
N GLN A 93 22.41 5.43 8.63
CA GLN A 93 23.63 4.89 9.25
C GLN A 93 24.77 4.69 8.25
N HIS A 94 24.49 4.35 6.98
CA HIS A 94 25.52 4.21 5.94
C HIS A 94 26.07 5.55 5.42
N ALA A 95 25.32 6.64 5.52
CA ALA A 95 25.78 7.97 5.10
C ALA A 95 26.78 8.60 6.07
N ILE A 96 26.72 8.24 7.36
CA ILE A 96 27.59 8.81 8.40
C ILE A 96 28.97 8.12 8.41
N ALA A 97 29.05 6.82 8.14
CA ALA A 97 30.32 6.07 8.17
C ALA A 97 31.28 6.38 7.02
N VAL A 98 30.80 6.92 5.89
CA VAL A 98 31.66 7.28 4.74
C VAL A 98 32.37 8.63 4.90
N ALA A 99 31.96 9.45 5.87
CA ALA A 99 32.58 10.76 6.12
C ALA A 99 33.81 10.68 7.05
N GLU A 100 34.01 9.58 7.78
CA GLU A 100 35.03 9.48 8.84
C GLU A 100 36.29 8.69 8.42
N THR A 101 36.36 8.19 7.19
CA THR A 101 37.49 7.35 6.71
C THR A 101 38.47 8.04 5.77
N ASN A 102 38.48 9.38 5.71
CA ASN A 102 39.50 10.11 4.96
C ASN A 102 40.57 10.67 5.93
N PRO A 103 41.66 9.95 6.22
CA PRO A 103 42.76 10.53 6.97
C PRO A 103 43.42 11.62 6.12
N MET A 104 43.35 12.87 6.58
CA MET A 104 44.21 13.94 6.05
C MET A 104 45.67 13.47 6.18
N PRO A 105 46.45 13.42 5.09
CA PRO A 105 47.87 13.15 5.21
C PRO A 105 48.54 14.31 5.96
N GLU A 106 49.24 13.99 7.05
CA GLU A 106 50.13 14.91 7.75
C GLU A 106 51.12 15.54 6.75
N LEU A 107 51.07 16.86 6.60
CA LEU A 107 52.17 17.62 6.03
C LEU A 107 53.02 18.17 7.18
N LEU A 108 53.92 17.31 7.66
CA LEU A 108 55.12 17.74 8.39
C LEU A 108 56.26 17.85 7.37
N THR A 109 56.69 19.06 7.02
CA THR A 109 58.09 19.27 6.62
C THR A 109 58.53 20.72 6.87
N HIS A 110 59.37 20.87 7.90
CA HIS A 110 60.53 21.76 8.12
C HIS A 110 60.55 23.17 7.53
#